data_AF-A0A254QCQ0-F1
#
_entry.id   AF-A0A254QCQ0-F1
#
_cell.length_a   1.000
_cell.length_b   1.000
_cell.length_c   1.000
_cell.angle_alpha   90.00
_cell.angle_beta   90.00
_cell.angle_gamma   90.00
#
_symmetry.space_group_name_H-M   'P 1'
#
loop_
_entity.id
_entity.type
_entity.pdbx_description
1 polymer ?
#
loop_
_entity_poly.entity_id
_entity_poly.type
_entity_poly.pdbx_seq_one_letter_code
_entity_poly.pdbx_strand_id
1 'polypeptide(L)'
;MTIIDAVLLFATGAVASGINSVAGGGSLISFPYLTLGMGIPDRVANATNAVGLFPGSFAGGLGFIKQLEQTKKHLKVLALPTIFGSLCGALLLLNTSDKSFKAIVPFLILLAALLLWFQPKVKAMLAKADHHVIPVWAGIVLQFLVACYGGYFGAGMG
;
A
#
# COMPACT_ATOMS: atom_id res chain seq x y z
N MET A 1 -27.49 7.59 -10.29
CA MET A 1 -26.50 6.58 -10.70
C MET A 1 -27.26 5.42 -11.28
N THR A 2 -27.00 5.03 -12.54
CA THR A 2 -27.68 3.88 -13.14
C THR A 2 -27.02 2.58 -12.65
N ILE A 3 -27.73 1.45 -12.74
CA ILE A 3 -27.19 0.12 -12.36
C ILE A 3 -25.95 -0.22 -13.21
N ILE A 4 -25.91 0.25 -14.45
CA ILE A 4 -24.78 0.08 -15.38
C ILE A 4 -23.55 0.83 -14.85
N ASP A 5 -23.72 2.08 -14.38
CA ASP A 5 -22.62 2.84 -13.78
C ASP A 5 -22.04 2.12 -12.55
N ALA A 6 -22.91 1.53 -11.72
CA ALA A 6 -22.50 0.80 -10.53
C ALA A 6 -21.70 -0.48 -10.85
N VAL A 7 -22.13 -1.24 -11.87
CA VAL A 7 -21.42 -2.44 -12.33
C VAL A 7 -20.07 -2.09 -12.95
N LEU A 8 -19.99 -1.04 -13.76
CA LEU A 8 -18.74 -0.57 -14.35
C LEU A 8 -17.76 -0.05 -13.28
N LEU A 9 -18.26 0.70 -12.30
CA LEU A 9 -17.45 1.16 -11.15
C LEU A 9 -16.90 -0.02 -10.35
N PHE A 10 -17.73 -1.03 -10.07
CA PHE A 10 -17.29 -2.23 -9.36
C PHE A 10 -16.21 -3.00 -10.14
N ALA A 11 -16.42 -3.25 -11.43
CA ALA A 11 -15.44 -3.94 -12.27
C ALA A 11 -14.11 -3.18 -12.35
N THR A 12 -14.17 -1.85 -12.52
CA THR A 12 -12.97 -1.01 -12.59
C THR A 12 -12.22 -0.98 -11.25
N GLY A 13 -12.95 -0.87 -10.13
CA GLY A 13 -12.40 -0.96 -8.79
C GLY A 13 -11.75 -2.33 -8.51
N ALA A 14 -12.38 -3.41 -8.95
CA ALA A 14 -11.83 -4.77 -8.82
C ALA A 14 -10.53 -4.94 -9.62
N VAL A 15 -10.48 -4.46 -10.86
CA VAL A 15 -9.27 -4.51 -11.70
C VAL A 15 -8.16 -3.63 -11.13
N ALA A 16 -8.47 -2.39 -10.75
CA ALA A 16 -7.50 -1.48 -10.13
C ALA A 16 -6.92 -2.04 -8.83
N SER A 17 -7.77 -2.66 -8.00
CA SER A 17 -7.35 -3.30 -6.77
C SER A 17 -6.54 -4.59 -7.02
N GLY A 18 -6.88 -5.37 -8.04
CA GLY A 18 -6.06 -6.50 -8.50
C GLY A 18 -4.67 -6.06 -8.95
N ILE A 19 -4.57 -4.99 -9.74
CA ILE A 19 -3.29 -4.40 -10.14
C ILE A 19 -2.52 -3.90 -8.91
N ASN A 20 -3.20 -3.26 -7.96
CA ASN A 20 -2.57 -2.82 -6.72
C ASN A 20 -2.06 -3.98 -5.88
N SER A 21 -2.79 -5.09 -5.82
CA SER A 21 -2.38 -6.28 -5.05
C SER A 21 -1.24 -7.07 -5.70
N VAL A 22 -0.95 -6.87 -6.99
CA VAL A 22 0.12 -7.58 -7.72
C VAL A 22 1.36 -6.71 -7.91
N ALA A 23 1.15 -5.43 -8.21
CA ALA A 23 2.21 -4.49 -8.56
C ALA A 23 2.40 -3.38 -7.52
N GLY A 24 1.45 -3.14 -6.61
CA GLY A 24 1.49 -2.01 -5.67
C GLY A 24 1.24 -0.65 -6.31
N GLY A 25 1.20 -0.55 -7.64
CA GLY A 25 1.12 0.71 -8.37
C GLY A 25 -0.29 1.29 -8.57
N GLY A 26 -1.35 0.63 -8.10
CA GLY A 26 -2.73 1.07 -8.35
C GLY A 26 -3.01 2.47 -7.81
N SER A 27 -2.56 2.73 -6.58
CA SER A 27 -2.65 4.06 -5.94
C SER A 27 -1.93 5.17 -6.71
N LEU A 28 -0.87 4.86 -7.49
CA LEU A 28 -0.15 5.86 -8.28
C LEU A 28 -0.97 6.39 -9.46
N ILE A 29 -1.99 5.65 -9.87
CA ILE A 29 -2.87 6.01 -10.99
C ILE A 29 -4.18 6.62 -10.46
N SER A 30 -4.79 6.00 -9.46
CA SER A 30 -6.08 6.43 -8.91
C SER A 30 -6.00 7.74 -8.12
N PHE A 31 -4.91 7.98 -7.40
CA PHE A 31 -4.76 9.18 -6.58
C PHE A 31 -4.67 10.49 -7.41
N PRO A 32 -3.81 10.60 -8.45
CA PRO A 32 -3.79 11.78 -9.32
C PRO A 32 -5.11 11.99 -10.07
N TYR A 33 -5.81 10.92 -10.41
CA TYR A 33 -7.12 11.01 -11.08
C TYR A 33 -8.18 11.66 -10.17
N LEU A 34 -8.24 11.27 -8.90
CA LEU A 34 -9.17 11.86 -7.93
C LEU A 34 -8.86 13.33 -7.60
N THR A 35 -7.58 13.68 -7.56
CA THR A 35 -7.14 15.05 -7.21
C THR A 35 -7.16 16.00 -8.40
N LEU A 36 -6.55 15.63 -9.53
CA LEU A 36 -6.45 16.48 -10.73
C LEU A 36 -7.70 16.39 -11.62
N GLY A 37 -8.39 15.25 -11.64
CA GLY A 37 -9.58 15.03 -12.47
C GLY A 37 -10.88 15.46 -11.81
N MET A 38 -11.06 15.14 -10.51
CA MET A 38 -12.30 15.43 -9.78
C MET A 38 -12.20 16.62 -8.81
N GLY A 39 -11.01 17.19 -8.60
CA GLY A 39 -10.81 18.33 -7.72
C GLY A 39 -11.04 18.03 -6.23
N ILE A 40 -11.00 16.75 -5.83
CA ILE A 40 -11.23 16.32 -4.46
C ILE A 40 -10.01 16.69 -3.61
N PRO A 41 -10.20 17.18 -2.35
CA PRO A 41 -9.09 17.43 -1.44
C PRO A 41 -8.20 16.20 -1.28
N ASP A 42 -6.89 16.40 -1.40
CA ASP A 42 -5.90 15.33 -1.49
C ASP A 42 -5.99 14.29 -0.35
N ARG A 43 -6.29 14.70 0.90
CA ARG A 43 -6.46 13.73 2.00
C ARG A 43 -7.69 12.86 1.82
N VAL A 44 -8.79 13.44 1.36
CA VAL A 44 -10.04 12.71 1.10
C VAL A 44 -9.83 11.76 -0.08
N ALA A 45 -9.17 12.22 -1.15
CA ALA A 45 -8.83 11.39 -2.29
C ALA A 45 -7.96 10.18 -1.88
N ASN A 46 -6.96 10.39 -1.03
CA ASN A 46 -6.11 9.31 -0.52
C ASN A 46 -6.90 8.32 0.35
N ALA A 47 -7.72 8.82 1.28
CA ALA A 47 -8.56 7.98 2.13
C ALA A 47 -9.56 7.15 1.32
N THR A 48 -10.22 7.76 0.32
CA THR A 48 -11.13 7.08 -0.59
C THR A 48 -10.40 6.01 -1.41
N ASN A 49 -9.20 6.31 -1.92
CA ASN A 49 -8.39 5.34 -2.63
C ASN A 49 -8.02 4.13 -1.75
N ALA A 50 -7.59 4.37 -0.51
CA ALA A 50 -7.26 3.30 0.43
C ALA A 50 -8.46 2.38 0.72
N VAL A 51 -9.64 2.97 0.92
CA VAL A 51 -10.89 2.21 1.12
C VAL A 51 -11.28 1.43 -0.15
N GLY A 52 -11.12 2.04 -1.33
CA GLY A 52 -11.41 1.38 -2.61
C GLY A 52 -10.50 0.20 -2.91
N LEU A 53 -9.24 0.25 -2.46
CA LEU A 53 -8.27 -0.82 -2.67
C LEU A 53 -8.35 -1.93 -1.61
N PHE A 54 -8.93 -1.66 -0.44
CA PHE A 54 -9.00 -2.60 0.67
C PHE A 54 -9.60 -3.98 0.29
N PRO A 55 -10.75 -4.08 -0.43
CA PRO A 55 -11.35 -5.36 -0.73
C PRO A 55 -10.46 -6.29 -1.57
N GLY A 56 -9.75 -5.75 -2.57
CA GLY A 56 -8.88 -6.59 -3.40
C GLY A 56 -7.53 -6.89 -2.73
N SER A 57 -6.99 -5.99 -1.90
CA SER A 57 -5.84 -6.35 -1.03
C SER A 57 -6.20 -7.45 -0.03
N PHE A 58 -7.42 -7.40 0.55
CA PHE A 58 -7.93 -8.44 1.43
C PHE A 58 -8.14 -9.77 0.68
N ALA A 59 -8.75 -9.74 -0.50
CA ALA A 59 -8.91 -10.91 -1.35
C ALA A 59 -7.56 -11.51 -1.81
N GLY A 60 -6.58 -10.67 -2.13
CA GLY A 60 -5.21 -11.08 -2.43
C GLY A 60 -4.57 -11.82 -1.25
N GLY A 61 -4.70 -11.27 -0.04
CA GLY A 61 -4.25 -11.93 1.20
C GLY A 61 -4.89 -13.30 1.43
N LEU A 62 -6.19 -13.44 1.19
CA LEU A 62 -6.89 -14.73 1.24
C LEU A 62 -6.38 -15.71 0.18
N GLY A 63 -6.04 -15.23 -1.02
CA GLY A 63 -5.45 -16.04 -2.09
C GLY A 63 -4.10 -16.64 -1.72
N PHE A 64 -3.32 -15.96 -0.85
CA PHE A 64 -2.01 -16.41 -0.40
C PHE A 64 -2.00 -17.14 0.96
N ILE A 65 -3.16 -17.44 1.55
CA ILE A 65 -3.25 -18.04 2.90
C ILE A 65 -2.44 -19.32 3.04
N LYS A 66 -2.42 -20.19 2.01
CA LYS A 66 -1.68 -21.45 2.02
C LYS A 66 -0.17 -21.25 2.05
N GLN A 67 0.35 -20.23 1.37
CA GLN A 67 1.77 -19.87 1.46
C GLN A 67 2.10 -19.20 2.81
N LEU A 68 1.18 -18.43 3.39
CA LEU A 68 1.37 -17.84 4.73
C LEU A 68 1.49 -18.92 5.82
N GLU A 69 0.89 -20.10 5.63
CA GLU A 69 0.97 -21.17 6.61
C GLU A 69 2.40 -21.65 6.88
N GLN A 70 3.24 -21.61 5.85
CA GLN A 70 4.65 -22.00 5.93
C GLN A 70 5.49 -21.00 6.75
N THR A 71 4.98 -19.78 6.97
CA THR A 71 5.71 -18.68 7.62
C THR A 71 4.98 -18.12 8.85
N LYS A 72 4.06 -18.90 9.46
CA LYS A 72 3.20 -18.50 10.60
C LYS A 72 3.96 -17.86 11.78
N LYS A 73 5.18 -18.31 12.07
CA LYS A 73 6.00 -17.77 13.17
C LYS A 73 6.41 -16.32 12.91
N HIS A 74 6.89 -15.99 11.71
CA HIS A 74 7.26 -14.61 11.38
C HIS A 74 6.03 -13.73 11.21
N LEU A 75 4.92 -14.29 10.68
CA LEU A 75 3.67 -13.57 10.55
C LEU A 75 3.18 -13.02 11.91
N LYS A 76 3.23 -13.83 12.98
CA LYS A 76 2.83 -13.39 14.33
C LYS A 76 3.73 -12.27 14.87
N VAL A 77 5.04 -12.36 14.63
CA VAL A 77 6.02 -11.36 15.09
C VAL A 77 5.83 -10.04 14.34
N LEU A 78 5.53 -10.11 13.04
CA LEU A 78 5.36 -8.93 12.18
C LEU A 78 3.94 -8.35 12.20
N ALA A 79 2.95 -9.09 12.71
CA ALA A 79 1.57 -8.60 12.80
C ALA A 79 1.45 -7.36 13.70
N LEU A 80 2.07 -7.39 14.89
CA LEU A 80 2.05 -6.26 15.82
C LEU A 80 2.63 -4.97 15.22
N PRO A 81 3.88 -4.94 14.70
CA PRO A 81 4.42 -3.73 14.08
C PRO A 81 3.63 -3.29 12.86
N THR A 82 2.98 -4.21 12.14
CA THR A 82 2.08 -3.85 11.02
C THR A 82 0.83 -3.11 11.51
N ILE A 83 0.17 -3.63 12.55
CA ILE A 83 -1.03 -3.01 13.11
C ILE A 83 -0.70 -1.63 13.68
N PHE A 84 0.32 -1.54 14.53
CA PHE A 84 0.71 -0.27 15.14
C PHE A 84 1.28 0.72 14.12
N GLY A 85 2.05 0.26 13.15
CA GLY A 85 2.58 1.10 12.09
C GLY A 85 1.46 1.65 11.21
N SER A 86 0.57 0.79 10.72
CA SER A 86 -0.57 1.23 9.91
C SER A 86 -1.49 2.22 10.64
N LEU A 87 -1.77 1.99 11.93
CA LEU A 87 -2.52 2.92 12.76
C LEU A 87 -1.79 4.26 12.94
N CYS A 88 -0.48 4.23 13.20
CA CYS A 88 0.34 5.44 13.31
C CYS A 88 0.32 6.25 12.00
N GLY A 89 0.50 5.59 10.86
CA GLY A 89 0.40 6.19 9.54
C GLY A 89 -0.97 6.82 9.26
N ALA A 90 -2.05 6.11 9.58
CA ALA A 90 -3.42 6.61 9.39
C ALA A 90 -3.70 7.83 10.28
N LEU A 91 -3.26 7.81 11.55
CA LEU A 91 -3.40 8.95 12.46
C LEU A 91 -2.58 10.16 11.99
N LEU A 92 -1.37 9.93 11.47
CA LEU A 92 -0.56 10.98 10.86
C LEU A 92 -1.28 11.61 9.66
N LEU A 93 -1.90 10.80 8.80
CA LEU A 93 -2.67 11.31 7.66
C LEU A 93 -3.85 12.18 8.11
N LEU A 94 -4.61 11.73 9.11
CA LEU A 94 -5.75 12.45 9.66
C LEU A 94 -5.35 13.78 10.33
N ASN A 95 -4.18 13.82 10.97
CA ASN A 95 -3.66 15.02 11.62
C ASN A 95 -2.93 15.97 10.64
N THR A 96 -2.49 15.48 9.48
CA THR A 96 -1.85 16.32 8.46
C THR A 96 -2.87 17.27 7.83
N SER A 97 -2.49 18.53 7.59
CA SER A 97 -3.34 19.49 6.86
C SER A 97 -3.35 19.20 5.35
N ASP A 98 -4.43 19.52 4.64
CA ASP A 98 -4.50 19.32 3.17
C ASP A 98 -3.37 20.04 2.42
N LYS A 99 -2.95 21.23 2.88
CA LYS A 99 -1.81 21.97 2.30
C LYS A 99 -0.49 21.23 2.48
N SER A 100 -0.23 20.70 3.68
CA SER A 100 0.99 19.95 3.98
C SER A 100 1.04 18.65 3.20
N PHE A 101 -0.09 17.94 3.13
CA PHE A 101 -0.19 16.68 2.38
C PHE A 101 0.07 16.91 0.89
N LYS A 102 -0.57 17.93 0.29
CA LYS A 102 -0.36 18.31 -1.11
C LYS A 102 1.11 18.59 -1.46
N ALA A 103 1.85 19.21 -0.54
CA ALA A 103 3.28 19.49 -0.73
C ALA A 103 4.15 18.22 -0.67
N ILE A 104 3.75 17.23 0.13
CA ILE A 104 4.51 15.99 0.35
C ILE A 104 4.18 14.91 -0.71
N VAL A 105 2.95 14.91 -1.24
CA VAL A 105 2.45 13.95 -2.24
C VAL A 105 3.42 13.67 -3.39
N PRO A 106 4.02 14.67 -4.08
CA PRO A 106 4.96 14.41 -5.18
C PRO A 106 6.17 13.58 -4.75
N PHE A 107 6.66 13.80 -3.52
CA PHE A 107 7.76 13.03 -2.95
C PHE A 107 7.35 11.60 -2.61
N LEU A 108 6.12 11.38 -2.15
CA LEU A 108 5.58 10.04 -1.89
C LEU A 108 5.39 9.25 -3.18
N ILE A 109 4.91 9.92 -4.24
CA ILE A 109 4.77 9.33 -5.57
C ILE A 109 6.15 8.95 -6.12
N LEU A 110 7.14 9.84 -5.99
CA LEU A 110 8.52 9.55 -6.39
C LEU A 110 9.10 8.37 -5.60
N LEU A 111 8.92 8.35 -4.28
CA LEU A 111 9.37 7.25 -3.43
C LEU A 111 8.74 5.92 -3.86
N ALA A 112 7.42 5.89 -4.06
CA ALA A 112 6.71 4.71 -4.54
C ALA A 112 7.23 4.25 -5.92
N ALA A 113 7.42 5.17 -6.86
CA ALA A 113 7.97 4.87 -8.17
C ALA A 113 9.38 4.28 -8.10
N LEU A 114 10.25 4.83 -7.24
CA LEU A 114 11.59 4.30 -6.99
C LEU A 114 11.52 2.91 -6.36
N LEU A 115 10.65 2.69 -5.37
CA LEU A 115 10.45 1.37 -4.75
C LEU A 115 10.04 0.33 -5.80
N LEU A 116 9.06 0.64 -6.64
CA LEU A 116 8.63 -0.18 -7.77
C LEU A 116 9.76 -0.46 -8.78
N TRP A 117 10.55 0.57 -9.11
CA TRP A 117 11.66 0.46 -10.05
C TRP A 117 12.80 -0.44 -9.53
N PHE A 118 13.13 -0.32 -8.24
CA PHE A 118 14.20 -1.09 -7.61
C PHE A 118 13.75 -2.46 -7.11
N GLN A 119 12.44 -2.67 -6.87
CA GLN A 119 11.86 -3.94 -6.43
C GLN A 119 12.41 -5.17 -7.18
N PRO A 120 12.42 -5.25 -8.53
CA PRO A 120 12.93 -6.43 -9.23
C PRO A 120 14.44 -6.64 -9.01
N LYS A 121 15.22 -5.56 -8.94
CA LYS A 121 16.67 -5.63 -8.70
C LYS A 121 16.98 -6.10 -7.28
N VAL A 122 16.28 -5.57 -6.28
CA VAL A 122 16.42 -5.95 -4.88
C VAL A 122 16.01 -7.41 -4.68
N LYS A 123 14.88 -7.85 -5.25
CA LYS A 123 14.46 -9.26 -5.23
C LYS A 123 15.51 -10.18 -5.85
N ALA A 124 16.10 -9.80 -6.99
CA ALA A 124 17.15 -10.57 -7.65
C ALA A 124 18.47 -10.63 -6.85
N MET A 125 18.84 -9.54 -6.16
CA MET A 125 20.00 -9.51 -5.27
C MET A 125 19.79 -10.38 -4.03
N LEU A 126 18.63 -10.29 -3.39
CA LEU A 126 18.28 -11.09 -2.22
C LEU A 126 18.16 -12.59 -2.53
N ALA A 127 17.70 -12.95 -3.74
CA ALA A 127 17.66 -14.34 -4.19
C ALA A 127 19.05 -14.95 -4.46
N LYS A 128 20.06 -14.10 -4.71
CA LYS A 128 21.46 -14.51 -4.93
C LYS A 128 22.33 -14.43 -3.70
N ALA A 129 21.93 -13.65 -2.70
CA ALA A 129 22.64 -13.56 -1.44
C ALA A 129 22.40 -14.83 -0.62
N ASP A 130 23.47 -15.53 -0.22
CA ASP A 130 23.39 -16.55 0.83
C ASP A 130 22.68 -15.97 2.04
N HIS A 131 21.78 -16.76 2.66
CA HIS A 131 20.85 -16.39 3.73
C HIS A 131 21.47 -15.48 4.81
N HIS A 132 21.59 -14.19 4.53
CA HIS A 132 21.94 -13.19 5.52
C HIS A 132 20.71 -13.04 6.40
N VAL A 133 20.81 -13.61 7.60
CA VAL A 133 19.75 -13.56 8.59
C VAL A 133 19.64 -12.12 9.05
N ILE A 134 18.67 -11.38 8.50
CA ILE A 134 18.31 -10.07 9.01
C ILE A 134 17.87 -10.28 10.46
N PRO A 135 18.47 -9.59 11.43
CA PRO A 135 18.10 -9.79 12.82
C PRO A 135 16.63 -9.40 13.04
N VAL A 136 15.93 -10.17 13.87
CA VAL A 136 14.47 -10.06 14.04
C VAL A 136 14.03 -8.64 14.42
N TRP A 137 14.81 -7.94 15.26
CA TRP A 137 14.53 -6.56 15.64
C TRP A 137 14.55 -5.60 14.45
N ALA A 138 15.47 -5.79 13.49
CA ALA A 138 15.56 -4.96 12.30
C ALA A 138 14.37 -5.23 11.37
N GLY A 139 13.93 -6.49 11.26
CA GLY A 139 12.70 -6.85 10.55
C GLY A 139 11.45 -6.21 11.15
N ILE A 140 11.35 -6.16 12.49
CA ILE A 140 10.24 -5.50 13.20
C ILE A 140 10.22 -3.99 12.92
N VAL A 141 11.38 -3.31 13.04
CA VAL A 141 11.48 -1.87 12.80
C VAL A 141 11.18 -1.54 11.35
N LEU A 142 11.75 -2.30 10.41
CA LEU A 142 11.50 -2.10 8.98
C LEU A 142 10.01 -2.30 8.65
N GLN A 143 9.40 -3.37 9.17
CA GLN A 143 7.97 -3.63 8.98
C GLN A 143 7.09 -2.52 9.55
N PHE A 144 7.44 -1.98 10.73
CA PHE A 144 6.73 -0.86 11.32
C PHE A 144 6.80 0.39 10.41
N LEU A 145 7.98 0.73 9.89
CA LEU A 145 8.15 1.88 8.99
C LEU A 145 7.38 1.70 7.68
N VAL A 146 7.45 0.50 7.09
CA VAL A 146 6.69 0.16 5.88
C VAL A 146 5.19 0.25 6.15
N ALA A 147 4.72 -0.25 7.29
CA ALA A 147 3.32 -0.17 7.67
C ALA A 147 2.86 1.26 7.98
N CYS A 148 3.71 2.11 8.58
CA CYS A 148 3.46 3.55 8.74
C CYS A 148 3.27 4.23 7.39
N TYR A 149 4.18 4.00 6.45
CA TYR A 149 4.04 4.50 5.09
C TYR A 149 2.77 3.98 4.41
N GLY A 150 2.48 2.69 4.62
CA GLY A 150 1.27 2.01 4.14
C GLY A 150 -0.02 2.65 4.63
N GLY A 151 -0.11 2.94 5.93
CA GLY A 151 -1.26 3.59 6.53
C GLY A 151 -1.39 5.08 6.17
N TYR A 152 -0.29 5.74 5.83
CA TYR A 152 -0.28 7.16 5.46
C TYR A 152 -0.64 7.39 3.98
N PHE A 153 -0.04 6.64 3.05
CA PHE A 153 -0.22 6.83 1.59
C PHE A 153 -0.46 5.52 0.84
N GLY A 154 0.23 4.44 1.22
CA GLY A 154 -0.07 3.10 0.69
C GLY A 154 0.23 2.88 -0.80
N ALA A 155 0.78 3.84 -1.53
CA ALA A 155 1.17 3.65 -2.92
C ALA A 155 2.49 2.87 -3.05
N GLY A 156 2.58 1.95 -4.01
CA GLY A 156 3.74 1.07 -4.16
C GLY A 156 3.78 -0.10 -3.18
N MET A 157 2.71 -0.33 -2.39
CA MET A 157 2.59 -1.44 -1.43
C MET A 157 1.73 -2.58 -2.01
N GLY A 158 2.34 -3.46 -2.81
CA GLY A 158 1.71 -4.67 -3.35
C GLY A 158 2.67 -5.84 -3.45
#